data_AF-A0A8I2FY29-F1
#
_entry.id   AF-A0A8I2FY29-F1
#
_cell.length_a   1.000
_cell.length_b   1.000
_cell.length_c   1.000
_cell.angle_alpha   90.00
_cell.angle_beta   90.00
_cell.angle_gamma   90.00
#
_symmetry.space_group_name_H-M   'P 1'
#
loop_
_entity.id
_entity.type
_entity.pdbx_description
1 polymer ?
#
loop_
_entity_poly.entity_id
_entity_poly.type
_entity_poly.pdbx_seq_one_letter_code
_entity_poly.pdbx_strand_id
1 'polypeptide(L)'
;MVWQLDPNICVQCEKCSQNCVLPQSAVKVVHSFSMCGYCDLCSGYLQPGAKSRDTGAENQLCPTGAIKRTFVEDPYFEYTIDKDLCIGCGKCVKGCGAFGNGSLYLQVNHDLCLNCNECSIARSCPSRAYKRVPASKPYILRGSEAARFLGKQ
;
A
#
# COMPACT_ATOMS: atom_id res chain seq x y z
N MET A 1 8.44 -6.11 20.50
CA MET A 1 8.43 -4.95 19.59
C MET A 1 8.73 -5.42 18.18
N VAL A 2 7.98 -4.95 17.18
CA VAL A 2 8.16 -5.27 15.75
C VAL A 2 8.44 -3.99 14.95
N TRP A 3 8.96 -4.13 13.74
CA TRP A 3 9.14 -3.00 12.82
C TRP A 3 7.84 -2.70 12.08
N GLN A 4 7.41 -1.44 12.07
CA GLN A 4 6.29 -0.98 11.26
C GLN A 4 6.64 0.29 10.49
N LEU A 5 6.08 0.40 9.28
CA LEU A 5 6.11 1.61 8.45
C LEU A 5 5.02 2.60 8.91
N ASP A 6 5.42 3.84 9.15
CA ASP A 6 4.52 4.97 9.37
C ASP A 6 4.13 5.59 8.01
N PRO A 7 2.87 5.43 7.57
CA PRO A 7 2.46 5.88 6.25
C PRO A 7 2.48 7.40 6.11
N ASN A 8 2.50 8.16 7.21
CA ASN A 8 2.54 9.62 7.19
C ASN A 8 3.96 10.18 6.95
N ILE A 9 4.99 9.35 7.12
CA ILE A 9 6.40 9.70 6.89
C ILE A 9 6.93 9.06 5.59
N CYS A 10 6.27 8.02 5.10
CA CYS A 10 6.67 7.34 3.88
C CYS A 10 6.63 8.29 2.67
N VAL A 11 7.70 8.29 1.88
CA VAL A 11 7.85 9.06 0.63
C VAL A 11 7.78 8.19 -0.63
N GLN A 12 7.31 6.94 -0.49
CA GLN A 12 7.10 5.99 -1.59
C GLN A 12 8.35 5.81 -2.48
N CYS A 13 9.52 5.69 -1.86
CA CYS A 13 10.82 5.58 -2.54
C CYS A 13 11.11 4.22 -3.22
N GLU A 14 10.14 3.31 -3.27
CA GLU A 14 10.24 1.97 -3.87
C GLU A 14 11.21 0.97 -3.21
N LYS A 15 12.13 1.41 -2.34
CA LYS A 15 13.10 0.53 -1.66
C LYS A 15 12.50 -0.59 -0.81
N CYS A 16 11.21 -0.48 -0.44
CA CYS A 16 10.53 -1.55 0.30
C CYS A 16 10.43 -2.85 -0.50
N SER A 17 10.35 -2.79 -1.83
CA SER A 17 10.33 -3.98 -2.68
C SER A 17 11.71 -4.56 -2.97
N GLN A 18 12.78 -3.78 -2.78
CA GLN A 18 14.14 -4.16 -3.17
C GLN A 18 14.98 -4.65 -1.98
N ASN A 19 14.70 -4.13 -0.78
CA ASN A 19 15.60 -4.32 0.36
C ASN A 19 15.04 -5.29 1.39
N CYS A 20 13.93 -5.99 1.11
CA CYS A 20 13.47 -7.06 1.98
C CYS A 20 14.41 -8.26 1.86
N VAL A 21 14.65 -8.97 2.97
CA VAL A 21 15.40 -10.23 2.94
C VAL A 21 14.60 -11.39 2.35
N LEU A 22 13.28 -11.24 2.27
CA LEU A 22 12.40 -12.20 1.61
C LEU A 22 12.43 -11.97 0.08
N PRO A 23 12.31 -13.04 -0.73
CA PRO A 23 12.22 -12.91 -2.18
C PRO A 23 11.08 -11.99 -2.63
N GLN A 24 9.96 -12.04 -1.91
CA GLN A 24 8.87 -11.09 -2.04
C GLN A 24 8.72 -10.31 -0.74
N SER A 25 8.68 -8.99 -0.84
CA SER A 25 8.67 -8.13 0.34
C SER A 25 7.51 -8.43 1.29
N ALA A 26 7.81 -8.48 2.59
CA ALA A 26 6.78 -8.48 3.64
C ALA A 26 6.00 -7.16 3.69
N VAL A 27 6.50 -6.09 3.08
CA VAL A 27 5.77 -4.81 2.98
C VAL A 27 4.72 -4.94 1.87
N LYS A 28 3.46 -4.67 2.20
CA LYS A 28 2.33 -4.74 1.28
C LYS A 28 1.58 -3.43 1.26
N VAL A 29 0.84 -3.21 0.17
CA VAL A 29 -0.12 -2.11 0.11
C VAL A 29 -1.37 -2.52 0.88
N VAL A 30 -1.86 -1.62 1.72
CA VAL A 30 -3.14 -1.71 2.43
C VAL A 30 -4.05 -0.64 1.86
N HIS A 31 -5.33 -1.00 1.72
CA HIS A 31 -6.37 -0.11 1.23
C HIS A 31 -7.32 0.24 2.38
N SER A 32 -7.41 1.53 2.70
CA SER A 32 -8.46 2.08 3.57
C SER A 32 -9.66 2.43 2.72
N PHE A 33 -10.59 1.48 2.62
CA PHE A 33 -11.83 1.61 1.85
C PHE A 33 -12.70 2.77 2.33
N SER A 34 -12.69 3.06 3.63
CA SER A 34 -13.45 4.18 4.21
C SER A 34 -12.93 5.56 3.83
N MET A 35 -11.72 5.63 3.28
CA MET A 35 -11.18 6.86 2.70
C MET A 35 -11.33 6.90 1.18
N CYS A 36 -11.49 5.75 0.51
CA CYS A 36 -11.42 5.66 -0.95
C CYS A 36 -12.58 6.37 -1.64
N GLY A 37 -12.29 7.03 -2.75
CA GLY A 37 -13.29 7.74 -3.56
C GLY A 37 -13.86 6.87 -4.68
N TYR A 38 -13.38 5.63 -4.83
CA TYR A 38 -13.82 4.66 -5.84
C TYR A 38 -13.78 5.23 -7.27
N CYS A 39 -12.83 6.10 -7.58
CA CYS A 39 -12.83 6.84 -8.85
C CYS A 39 -12.67 5.91 -10.07
N ASP A 40 -13.42 6.13 -11.15
CA ASP A 40 -13.12 5.56 -12.48
C ASP A 40 -11.70 5.94 -12.94
N LEU A 41 -11.35 7.23 -12.88
CA LEU A 41 -10.00 7.73 -13.10
C LEU A 41 -9.17 7.69 -11.80
N CYS A 42 -8.60 6.54 -11.48
CA CYS A 42 -7.76 6.38 -10.29
C CYS A 42 -6.27 6.46 -10.63
N SER A 43 -5.59 7.52 -10.19
CA SER A 43 -4.13 7.69 -10.34
C SER A 43 -3.29 6.67 -9.57
N GLY A 44 -3.90 5.94 -8.63
CA GLY A 44 -3.27 4.79 -7.97
C GLY A 44 -3.34 3.50 -8.78
N TYR A 45 -4.22 3.43 -9.78
CA TYR A 45 -4.42 2.25 -10.63
C TYR A 45 -3.89 2.46 -12.05
N LEU A 46 -4.19 3.60 -12.66
CA LEU A 46 -3.83 3.91 -14.04
C LEU A 46 -2.46 4.57 -14.11
N GLN A 47 -1.63 4.16 -15.08
CA GLN A 47 -0.37 4.83 -15.33
C GLN A 47 -0.57 6.19 -16.02
N PRO A 48 0.33 7.16 -15.82
CA PRO A 48 0.28 8.43 -16.54
C PRO A 48 0.26 8.20 -18.06
N GLY A 49 -0.70 8.82 -18.75
CA GLY A 49 -0.84 8.68 -20.21
C GLY A 49 -1.54 7.41 -20.69
N ALA A 50 -2.18 6.64 -19.80
CA ALA A 50 -3.06 5.53 -20.18
C ALA A 50 -4.10 6.00 -21.23
N LYS A 51 -4.22 5.26 -22.33
CA LYS A 51 -5.08 5.63 -23.48
C LYS A 51 -6.55 5.30 -23.21
N SER A 52 -6.80 4.31 -22.36
CA SER A 52 -8.13 3.89 -21.93
C SER A 52 -8.15 3.68 -20.41
N ARG A 53 -9.36 3.61 -19.85
CA ARG A 53 -9.62 3.34 -18.42
C ARG A 53 -10.13 1.92 -18.20
N ASP A 54 -9.55 0.97 -18.91
CA ASP A 54 -9.86 -0.45 -18.77
C ASP A 54 -8.81 -1.16 -17.90
N THR A 55 -8.85 -2.48 -17.87
CA THR A 55 -7.95 -3.32 -17.08
C THR A 55 -6.76 -3.85 -17.87
N GLY A 56 -6.52 -3.35 -19.09
CA GLY A 56 -5.36 -3.71 -19.93
C GLY A 56 -4.05 -3.44 -19.19
N ALA A 57 -3.08 -4.34 -19.32
CA ALA A 57 -1.81 -4.26 -18.59
C ALA A 57 -1.04 -2.96 -18.92
N GLU A 58 -1.14 -2.48 -20.15
CA GLU A 58 -0.60 -1.22 -20.65
C GLU A 58 -1.25 0.02 -20.04
N ASN A 59 -2.37 -0.11 -19.33
CA ASN A 59 -3.00 1.00 -18.63
C ASN A 59 -2.69 0.96 -17.12
N GLN A 60 -2.21 -0.17 -16.59
CA GLN A 60 -1.98 -0.35 -15.16
C GLN A 60 -0.65 0.25 -14.69
N LEU A 61 -0.71 0.94 -13.55
CA LEU A 61 0.45 1.47 -12.84
C LEU A 61 1.19 0.39 -12.04
N CYS A 62 0.48 -0.66 -11.61
CA CYS A 62 1.06 -1.74 -10.82
C CYS A 62 1.89 -2.66 -11.72
N PRO A 63 3.22 -2.79 -11.51
CA PRO A 63 4.07 -3.57 -12.42
C PRO A 63 3.81 -5.08 -12.35
N THR A 64 3.14 -5.56 -11.30
CA THR A 64 2.82 -6.98 -11.11
C THR A 64 1.32 -7.27 -11.26
N GLY A 65 0.52 -6.29 -11.68
CA GLY A 65 -0.93 -6.46 -11.80
C GLY A 65 -1.65 -6.74 -10.48
N ALA A 66 -1.05 -6.39 -9.34
CA ALA A 66 -1.57 -6.73 -8.01
C ALA A 66 -2.83 -5.96 -7.58
N ILE A 67 -3.35 -5.06 -8.41
CA ILE A 67 -4.55 -4.29 -8.10
C ILE A 67 -5.68 -4.80 -8.99
N LYS A 68 -6.71 -5.35 -8.38
CA LYS A 68 -7.93 -5.74 -9.08
C LYS A 68 -8.92 -4.58 -9.04
N ARG A 69 -9.40 -4.20 -10.22
CA ARG A 69 -10.43 -3.17 -10.41
C ARG A 69 -11.76 -3.84 -10.73
N THR A 70 -12.79 -3.53 -9.95
CA THR A 70 -14.13 -4.10 -10.07
C THR A 70 -15.13 -2.95 -10.27
N PHE A 71 -15.96 -3.04 -11.31
CA PHE A 71 -17.05 -2.09 -11.51
C PHE A 71 -18.10 -2.27 -10.41
N VAL A 72 -18.54 -1.16 -9.81
CA VAL A 72 -19.61 -1.16 -8.80
C VAL A 72 -20.89 -0.59 -9.42
N GLU A 73 -20.85 0.69 -9.79
CA GLU A 73 -21.90 1.43 -10.50
C GLU A 73 -21.25 2.63 -11.19
N ASP A 74 -21.90 3.35 -12.08
CA ASP A 74 -21.29 4.56 -12.67
C ASP A 74 -21.30 5.73 -11.67
N PRO A 75 -20.18 6.47 -11.44
CA PRO A 75 -18.82 6.35 -12.02
C PRO A 75 -17.81 5.62 -11.11
N TYR A 76 -18.27 4.71 -10.26
CA TYR A 76 -17.54 4.07 -9.18
C TYR A 76 -16.94 2.69 -9.50
N PHE A 77 -15.68 2.53 -9.15
CA PHE A 77 -14.91 1.29 -9.23
C PHE A 77 -14.21 1.00 -7.90
N GLU A 78 -14.32 -0.25 -7.46
CA GLU A 78 -13.58 -0.75 -6.30
C GLU A 78 -12.21 -1.26 -6.71
N TYR A 79 -11.23 -0.99 -5.84
CA TYR A 79 -9.86 -1.44 -6.00
C TYR A 79 -9.49 -2.36 -4.84
N THR A 80 -9.08 -3.59 -5.14
CA THR A 80 -8.60 -4.56 -4.14
C THR A 80 -7.16 -4.94 -4.43
N ILE A 81 -6.40 -5.23 -3.36
CA ILE A 81 -4.98 -5.58 -3.47
C ILE A 81 -4.82 -7.08 -3.34
N ASP A 82 -4.33 -7.73 -4.38
CA ASP A 82 -3.82 -9.08 -4.32
C ASP A 82 -2.47 -9.08 -3.59
N LYS A 83 -2.45 -9.65 -2.38
CA LYS A 83 -1.26 -9.65 -1.52
C LYS A 83 -0.16 -10.57 -2.04
N ASP A 84 -0.51 -11.58 -2.83
CA ASP A 84 0.42 -12.58 -3.37
C ASP A 84 1.13 -12.03 -4.60
N LEU A 85 0.54 -11.07 -5.32
CA LEU A 85 1.20 -10.34 -6.40
C LEU A 85 1.88 -9.05 -5.92
N CYS A 86 1.45 -8.48 -4.80
CA CYS A 86 1.98 -7.21 -4.32
C CYS A 86 3.43 -7.32 -3.83
N ILE A 87 4.36 -6.59 -4.44
CA ILE A 87 5.77 -6.56 -4.05
C ILE A 87 6.13 -5.40 -3.10
N GLY A 88 5.17 -4.55 -2.74
CA GLY A 88 5.40 -3.44 -1.81
C GLY A 88 6.17 -2.24 -2.39
N CYS A 89 6.18 -2.04 -3.71
CA CYS A 89 6.92 -0.93 -4.34
C CYS A 89 6.31 0.46 -4.04
N GLY A 90 5.00 0.55 -3.80
CA GLY A 90 4.35 1.82 -3.43
C GLY A 90 4.12 2.80 -4.58
N LYS A 91 4.29 2.39 -5.85
CA LYS A 91 3.92 3.23 -7.02
C LYS A 91 2.46 3.66 -6.98
N CYS A 92 1.55 2.72 -6.71
CA CYS A 92 0.12 3.00 -6.53
C CYS A 92 -0.18 3.89 -5.33
N VAL A 93 0.59 3.77 -4.25
CA VAL A 93 0.50 4.64 -3.07
C VAL A 93 0.88 6.08 -3.44
N LYS A 94 1.95 6.25 -4.22
CA LYS A 94 2.38 7.57 -4.71
C LYS A 94 1.31 8.22 -5.59
N GLY A 95 0.76 7.45 -6.53
CA GLY A 95 -0.31 7.92 -7.42
C GLY A 95 -1.59 8.29 -6.66
N CYS A 96 -2.05 7.43 -5.76
CA CYS A 96 -3.23 7.66 -4.92
C CYS A 96 -3.06 8.87 -3.98
N GLY A 97 -1.86 9.11 -3.47
CA GLY A 97 -1.56 10.27 -2.62
C GLY A 97 -1.42 11.59 -3.38
N ALA A 98 -0.99 11.56 -4.65
CA ALA A 98 -0.76 12.77 -5.43
C ALA A 98 -2.06 13.42 -5.97
N PHE A 99 -3.01 12.59 -6.41
CA PHE A 99 -4.25 13.07 -7.05
C PHE A 99 -5.52 12.39 -6.54
N GLY A 100 -5.40 11.55 -5.53
CA GLY A 100 -6.53 10.93 -4.84
C GLY A 100 -6.57 11.36 -3.37
N ASN A 101 -7.16 10.52 -2.55
CA ASN A 101 -7.32 10.76 -1.11
C ASN A 101 -6.28 10.02 -0.25
N GLY A 102 -5.29 9.37 -0.85
CA GLY A 102 -4.26 8.64 -0.11
C GLY A 102 -4.78 7.43 0.69
N SER A 103 -5.86 6.80 0.21
CA SER A 103 -6.45 5.57 0.77
C SER A 103 -5.57 4.33 0.60
N LEU A 104 -4.64 4.31 -0.36
CA LEU A 104 -3.60 3.29 -0.48
C LEU A 104 -2.36 3.72 0.29
N TYR A 105 -1.80 2.83 1.11
CA TYR A 105 -0.54 3.07 1.84
C TYR A 105 0.20 1.77 2.14
N LEU A 106 1.50 1.84 2.45
CA LEU A 106 2.31 0.66 2.76
C LEU A 106 2.23 0.31 4.24
N GLN A 107 2.17 -0.98 4.56
CA GLN A 107 2.35 -1.55 5.91
C GLN A 107 3.22 -2.80 5.82
N VAL A 108 3.94 -3.11 6.90
CA VAL A 108 4.58 -4.42 7.08
C VAL A 108 3.49 -5.44 7.37
N ASN A 109 3.37 -6.46 6.53
CA ASN A 109 2.53 -7.62 6.81
C ASN A 109 3.28 -8.53 7.80
N HIS A 110 2.77 -8.62 9.02
CA HIS A 110 3.39 -9.39 10.10
C HIS A 110 3.23 -10.91 9.96
N ASP A 111 2.32 -11.38 9.11
CA ASP A 111 2.19 -12.80 8.77
C ASP A 111 3.36 -13.28 7.89
N LEU A 112 3.95 -12.36 7.11
CA LEU A 112 5.08 -12.64 6.22
C LEU A 112 6.42 -12.25 6.85
N CYS A 113 6.44 -11.20 7.68
CA CYS A 113 7.67 -10.67 8.25
C CYS A 113 8.33 -11.71 9.18
N LEU A 114 9.59 -12.06 8.89
CA LEU A 114 10.37 -12.99 9.72
C LEU A 114 10.78 -12.44 11.09
N ASN A 115 10.42 -11.19 11.40
CA ASN A 115 10.81 -10.51 12.64
C ASN A 115 12.31 -10.60 12.92
N CYS A 116 13.14 -10.39 11.89
CA CYS A 116 14.61 -10.49 11.95
C CYS A 116 15.29 -9.49 12.92
N ASN A 117 14.53 -8.67 13.64
CA ASN A 117 14.95 -7.60 14.56
C ASN A 117 15.81 -6.47 13.95
N GLU A 118 16.47 -6.69 12.82
CA GLU A 118 17.25 -5.70 12.08
C GLU A 118 16.72 -5.55 10.65
N CYS A 119 15.63 -4.79 10.48
CA CYS A 119 15.00 -4.62 9.18
C CYS A 119 15.91 -3.86 8.21
N SER A 120 16.39 -4.54 7.17
CA SER A 120 17.18 -3.97 6.07
C SER A 120 16.44 -2.83 5.36
N ILE A 121 15.13 -2.96 5.17
CA ILE A 121 14.30 -1.90 4.59
C ILE A 121 14.33 -0.64 5.48
N ALA A 122 14.20 -0.80 6.80
CA ALA A 122 14.23 0.31 7.73
C ALA A 122 15.57 1.06 7.68
N ARG A 123 16.70 0.33 7.64
CA ARG A 123 18.05 0.92 7.50
C ARG A 123 18.22 1.69 6.20
N SER A 124 17.62 1.23 5.11
CA SER A 124 17.74 1.87 3.79
C SER A 124 16.68 2.94 3.48
N CYS A 125 15.68 3.11 4.36
CA CYS A 125 14.55 4.01 4.14
C CYS A 125 15.00 5.48 4.23
N PRO A 126 14.96 6.26 3.13
CA PRO A 126 15.49 7.61 3.10
C PRO A 126 14.70 8.59 3.98
N SER A 127 13.39 8.38 4.14
CA SER A 127 12.56 9.22 5.01
C SER A 127 12.52 8.76 6.46
N ARG A 128 13.23 7.68 6.82
CA ARG A 128 13.19 7.06 8.15
C ARG A 128 11.75 6.78 8.64
N ALA A 129 10.88 6.35 7.72
CA ALA A 129 9.48 6.08 8.03
C ALA A 129 9.23 4.85 8.92
N TYR A 130 10.26 4.07 9.25
CA TYR A 130 10.11 2.85 10.05
C TYR A 130 10.37 3.12 11.53
N LYS A 131 9.51 2.58 12.39
CA LYS A 131 9.66 2.63 13.84
C LYS A 131 9.36 1.28 14.50
N ARG A 132 9.85 1.10 15.72
CA ARG A 132 9.52 -0.06 16.56
C ARG A 132 8.17 0.21 17.24
N VAL A 133 7.25 -0.75 17.16
CA VAL A 133 5.92 -0.70 17.77
C VAL A 133 5.63 -1.98 18.57
N PRO A 134 4.69 -1.96 19.54
CA PRO A 134 4.26 -3.17 20.23
C PRO A 134 3.68 -4.20 19.27
N ALA A 135 4.02 -5.48 19.47
CA ALA A 135 3.51 -6.58 18.63
C ALA A 135 1.98 -6.77 18.77
N SER A 136 1.40 -6.31 19.88
CA SER A 136 -0.04 -6.34 20.13
C SER A 136 -0.84 -5.28 19.36
N LYS A 137 -0.19 -4.21 18.89
CA LYS A 137 -0.80 -3.14 18.10
C LYS A 137 0.17 -2.66 17.01
N PRO A 138 0.52 -3.54 16.05
CA PRO A 138 1.65 -3.29 15.19
C PRO A 138 1.28 -2.42 13.98
N TYR A 139 0.01 -2.27 13.63
CA TYR A 139 -0.42 -1.53 12.43
C TYR A 139 -0.68 -0.04 12.70
N ILE A 140 -0.32 0.79 11.73
CA ILE A 140 -0.59 2.24 11.70
C ILE A 140 -1.50 2.47 10.50
N LEU A 141 -2.80 2.25 10.72
CA LEU A 141 -3.80 2.35 9.67
C LEU A 141 -4.30 3.78 9.48
N ARG A 142 -4.98 4.02 8.36
CA ARG A 142 -5.68 5.27 8.06
C ARG A 142 -7.19 5.01 7.97
N GLY A 143 -7.98 6.08 8.01
CA GLY A 143 -9.44 6.01 7.92
C GLY A 143 -10.10 5.39 9.15
N SER A 144 -11.38 5.01 9.00
CA SER A 144 -12.14 4.32 10.05
C SER A 144 -11.58 2.92 10.35
N GLU A 145 -10.80 2.33 9.45
CA GLU A 145 -10.08 1.07 9.68
C GLU A 145 -9.12 1.19 10.86
N ALA A 146 -8.54 2.37 11.10
CA ALA A 146 -7.73 2.63 12.29
C ALA A 146 -8.55 2.53 13.58
N ALA A 147 -9.76 3.09 13.61
CA ALA A 147 -10.65 3.02 14.77
C ALA A 147 -11.11 1.58 15.03
N ARG A 148 -11.53 0.88 13.97
CA ARG A 148 -11.93 -0.54 14.00
C ARG A 148 -10.80 -1.43 14.53
N PHE A 149 -9.58 -1.25 14.02
CA PHE A 149 -8.41 -2.01 14.47
C PHE A 149 -8.06 -1.74 15.95
N LEU A 150 -8.30 -0.53 16.45
CA LEU A 150 -8.07 -0.16 17.84
C LEU A 150 -9.21 -0.54 18.79
N GLY A 151 -10.29 -1.15 18.28
CA GLY A 151 -11.46 -1.54 19.08
C GLY A 151 -12.26 -0.35 19.61
N LYS A 152 -12.20 0.80 18.94
CA LYS A 152 -12.97 2.00 19.27
C LYS A 152 -14.09 2.14 18.24
N GLN A 153 -15.31 1.75 18.62
CA GLN A 153 -16.54 2.10 17.89
C GLN A 153 -17.03 3.47 18.33
#